data_AF-A0A7V1MHJ4-F1
#
_entry.id   AF-A0A7V1MHJ4-F1
#
_cell.length_a   1.000
_cell.length_b   1.000
_cell.length_c   1.000
_cell.angle_alpha   90.00
_cell.angle_beta   90.00
_cell.angle_gamma   90.00
#
_symmetry.space_group_name_H-M   'P 1'
#
loop_
_entity.id
_entity.type
_entity.pdbx_description
1 polymer ?
#
loop_
_entity_poly.entity_id
_entity_poly.type
_entity_poly.pdbx_seq_one_letter_code
_entity_poly.pdbx_strand_id
1 'polypeptide(L)'
;MLVAEARQHVAEEAVRMAEADAKRIRDLFEAGLVVVSDVLAAEVQLAEFRQQQIQAEGDVVTARAALNTVLGLPVNAPQRVTGRLTERIFDVEEPEELMRLALRHRP
;
A
#
# COMPACT_ATOMS: atom_id res chain seq x y z
N MET A 1 7.32 5.27 -3.59
CA MET A 1 7.93 4.39 -2.58
C MET A 1 7.18 4.46 -1.24
N LEU A 2 7.13 5.61 -0.55
CA LEU A 2 6.43 5.75 0.75
C LEU A 2 4.95 5.30 0.73
N VAL A 3 4.21 5.63 -0.33
CA VAL A 3 2.81 5.18 -0.48
C VAL A 3 2.70 3.65 -0.59
N ALA A 4 3.63 3.01 -1.29
CA ALA A 4 3.64 1.55 -1.43
C ALA A 4 3.97 0.89 -0.08
N GLU A 5 4.94 1.41 0.66
CA GLU A 5 5.31 0.91 2.00
C GLU A 5 4.13 1.07 2.99
N ALA A 6 3.43 2.21 2.95
CA ALA A 6 2.23 2.42 3.76
C ALA A 6 1.11 1.43 3.40
N ARG A 7 0.90 1.15 2.10
CA ARG A 7 -0.07 0.15 1.65
C ARG A 7 0.30 -1.25 2.11
N GLN A 8 1.58 -1.63 2.04
CA GLN A 8 2.06 -2.91 2.56
C GLN A 8 1.74 -3.05 4.06
N HIS A 9 2.05 -2.03 4.86
CA HIS A 9 1.75 -2.04 6.28
C HIS A 9 0.24 -2.20 6.57
N VAL A 10 -0.62 -1.49 5.81
CA VAL A 10 -2.08 -1.63 5.95
C VAL A 10 -2.56 -3.03 5.55
N ALA A 11 -2.00 -3.61 4.49
CA ALA A 11 -2.35 -4.97 4.06
C ALA A 11 -1.94 -6.03 5.09
N GLU A 12 -0.76 -5.87 5.73
CA GLU A 12 -0.30 -6.73 6.82
C GLU A 12 -1.24 -6.68 8.04
N GLU A 13 -1.72 -5.49 8.42
CA GLU A 13 -2.74 -5.36 9.48
C GLU A 13 -4.06 -6.00 9.08
N ALA A 14 -4.50 -5.83 7.83
CA ALA A 14 -5.74 -6.42 7.34
C ALA A 14 -5.70 -7.96 7.41
N VAL A 15 -4.57 -8.57 7.05
CA VAL A 15 -4.37 -10.02 7.21
C VAL A 15 -4.43 -10.43 8.68
N ARG A 16 -3.72 -9.73 9.58
CA ARG A 16 -3.79 -10.02 11.03
C ARG A 16 -5.22 -9.99 11.56
N MET A 17 -5.99 -8.99 11.16
CA MET A 17 -7.38 -8.85 11.58
C MET A 17 -8.26 -9.98 11.03
N ALA A 18 -8.08 -10.34 9.75
CA ALA A 18 -8.83 -11.42 9.12
C ALA A 18 -8.46 -12.81 9.70
N GLU A 19 -7.20 -13.02 10.09
CA GLU A 19 -6.78 -14.25 10.76
C GLU A 19 -7.45 -14.41 12.13
N ALA A 20 -7.51 -13.31 12.90
CA ALA A 20 -8.20 -13.29 14.18
C ALA A 20 -9.71 -13.55 14.03
N ASP A 21 -10.32 -12.99 12.99
CA ASP A 21 -11.75 -13.19 12.74
C ASP A 21 -12.08 -14.59 12.23
N ALA A 22 -11.30 -15.12 11.29
CA ALA A 22 -11.43 -16.51 10.84
C ALA A 22 -11.24 -17.49 12.00
N LYS A 23 -10.31 -17.21 12.93
CA LYS A 23 -10.18 -18.02 14.15
C LYS A 23 -11.44 -17.94 15.02
N ARG A 24 -11.97 -16.74 15.27
CA ARG A 24 -13.18 -16.53 16.06
C ARG A 24 -14.37 -17.30 15.48
N ILE A 25 -14.55 -17.25 14.15
CA ILE A 25 -15.65 -17.93 13.45
C ILE A 25 -15.50 -19.45 13.52
N ARG A 26 -14.27 -19.99 13.42
CA ARG A 26 -14.01 -21.41 13.66
C ARG A 26 -14.36 -21.82 15.09
N ASP A 27 -13.96 -21.04 16.09
CA ASP A 27 -14.27 -21.33 17.50
C ASP A 27 -15.81 -21.34 17.73
N LEU A 28 -16.56 -20.43 17.10
CA LEU A 28 -18.03 -20.40 17.15
C LEU A 28 -18.66 -21.60 16.43
N PHE A 29 -18.07 -22.06 15.34
CA PHE A 29 -18.55 -23.23 14.60
C PHE A 29 -18.39 -24.51 15.43
N GLU A 30 -17.24 -24.68 16.09
CA GLU A 30 -16.99 -25.78 17.02
C GLU A 30 -17.97 -25.78 18.20
N ALA A 31 -18.40 -24.60 18.64
CA ALA A 31 -19.45 -24.44 19.65
C ALA A 31 -20.89 -24.63 19.11
N GLY A 32 -21.07 -24.86 17.80
CA GLY A 32 -22.37 -25.04 17.16
C GLY A 32 -23.20 -23.75 17.02
N LEU A 33 -22.56 -22.59 17.12
CA LEU A 33 -23.23 -21.27 17.09
C LEU A 33 -23.34 -20.67 15.70
N VAL A 34 -22.51 -21.12 14.76
CA VAL A 34 -22.50 -20.68 13.35
C VAL A 34 -22.45 -21.91 12.44
N VAL A 35 -22.69 -21.71 11.14
CA VAL A 35 -22.69 -22.80 10.16
C VAL A 35 -21.37 -22.86 9.39
N VAL A 36 -21.12 -23.98 8.72
CA VAL A 36 -19.88 -24.19 7.95
C VAL A 36 -19.68 -23.15 6.85
N SER A 37 -20.76 -22.60 6.28
CA SER A 37 -20.65 -21.53 5.27
C SER A 37 -20.06 -20.25 5.83
N ASP A 38 -20.27 -19.95 7.10
CA ASP A 38 -19.69 -18.76 7.75
C ASP A 38 -18.16 -18.92 7.88
N VAL A 39 -17.69 -20.12 8.25
CA VAL A 39 -16.27 -20.46 8.29
C VAL A 39 -15.63 -20.30 6.91
N LEU A 40 -16.27 -20.85 5.87
CA LEU A 40 -15.78 -20.76 4.50
C LEU A 40 -15.71 -19.30 4.01
N ALA A 41 -16.73 -18.49 4.33
CA ALA A 41 -16.73 -17.07 3.99
C ALA A 41 -15.54 -16.32 4.66
N ALA A 42 -15.28 -16.60 5.94
CA ALA A 42 -14.16 -16.01 6.65
C ALA A 42 -12.80 -16.44 6.07
N GLU A 43 -12.67 -17.69 5.63
CA GLU A 43 -11.45 -18.20 5.01
C GLU A 43 -11.22 -17.61 3.61
N VAL A 44 -12.28 -17.40 2.82
CA VAL A 44 -12.20 -16.68 1.54
C VAL A 44 -11.73 -15.25 1.78
N GLN A 45 -12.32 -14.54 2.74
CA GLN A 45 -11.93 -13.17 3.07
C GLN A 45 -10.46 -13.08 3.52
N LEU A 46 -10.00 -14.04 4.34
CA LEU A 46 -8.59 -14.13 4.72
C LEU A 46 -7.69 -14.35 3.49
N ALA A 47 -8.08 -15.23 2.57
CA ALA A 47 -7.32 -15.47 1.35
C ALA A 47 -7.23 -14.21 0.47
N GLU A 48 -8.32 -13.45 0.36
CA GLU A 48 -8.34 -12.18 -0.37
C GLU A 48 -7.38 -11.15 0.23
N PHE A 49 -7.35 -11.00 1.56
CA PHE A 49 -6.40 -10.08 2.21
C PHE A 49 -4.95 -10.53 2.05
N ARG A 50 -4.67 -11.84 2.10
CA ARG A 50 -3.32 -12.37 1.81
C ARG A 50 -2.89 -12.08 0.37
N GLN A 51 -3.80 -12.20 -0.59
CA GLN A 51 -3.51 -11.83 -1.98
C GLN A 51 -3.20 -10.33 -2.10
N GLN A 52 -3.94 -9.47 -1.39
CA GLN A 52 -3.66 -8.04 -1.34
C GLN A 52 -2.30 -7.72 -0.71
N GLN A 53 -1.91 -8.46 0.35
CA GLN A 53 -0.59 -8.33 0.96
C GLN A 53 0.53 -8.66 -0.05
N ILE A 54 0.43 -9.78 -0.76
CA ILE A 54 1.40 -10.18 -1.79
C ILE A 54 1.53 -9.08 -2.87
N GLN A 55 0.41 -8.52 -3.31
CA GLN A 55 0.42 -7.42 -4.28
C GLN A 55 1.13 -6.18 -3.71
N ALA A 56 0.84 -5.80 -2.47
CA ALA A 56 1.44 -4.63 -1.84
C ALA A 56 2.96 -4.80 -1.63
N GLU A 57 3.43 -6.00 -1.29
CA GLU A 57 4.85 -6.33 -1.23
C GLU A 57 5.53 -6.17 -2.60
N GLY A 58 4.88 -6.64 -3.67
CA GLY A 58 5.34 -6.45 -5.05
C GLY A 58 5.38 -4.99 -5.49
N ASP A 59 4.39 -4.19 -5.07
CA ASP A 59 4.33 -2.76 -5.35
C ASP A 59 5.52 -2.00 -4.71
N VAL A 60 5.96 -2.41 -3.51
CA VAL A 60 7.15 -1.84 -2.86
C VAL A 60 8.42 -2.14 -3.65
N VAL A 61 8.58 -3.38 -4.13
CA VAL A 61 9.71 -3.76 -5.00
C VAL A 61 9.72 -2.92 -6.28
N THR A 62 8.56 -2.79 -6.92
CA THR A 62 8.40 -2.01 -8.17
C THR A 62 8.68 -0.53 -7.95
N ALA A 63 8.14 0.05 -6.88
CA ALA A 63 8.35 1.46 -6.55
C ALA A 63 9.82 1.77 -6.22
N ARG A 64 10.53 0.83 -5.58
CA ARG A 64 11.97 0.95 -5.31
C ARG A 64 12.79 0.86 -6.60
N ALA A 65 12.48 -0.10 -7.48
CA ALA A 65 13.15 -0.23 -8.76
C ALA A 65 12.96 1.03 -9.62
N ALA A 66 11.74 1.56 -9.69
CA ALA A 66 11.45 2.81 -10.40
C ALA A 66 12.27 4.00 -9.87
N LEU A 67 12.37 4.13 -8.53
CA LEU A 67 13.19 5.17 -7.91
C LEU A 67 14.68 5.01 -8.30
N ASN A 68 15.22 3.79 -8.19
CA ASN A 68 16.61 3.50 -8.55
C ASN A 68 16.90 3.84 -10.01
N THR A 69 16.01 3.46 -10.93
CA THR A 69 16.15 3.77 -12.36
C THR A 69 16.24 5.27 -12.61
N VAL A 70 15.39 6.09 -11.98
CA VAL A 70 15.42 7.55 -12.12
C VAL A 70 16.69 8.16 -11.54
N LEU A 71 17.24 7.56 -10.48
CA LEU A 71 18.51 7.99 -9.88
C LEU A 71 19.75 7.47 -10.63
N GLY A 72 19.59 6.68 -11.71
CA GLY A 72 20.71 6.07 -12.43
C GLY A 72 21.44 4.99 -11.62
N LEU A 73 20.79 4.42 -10.61
CA LEU A 73 21.34 3.38 -9.75
C LEU A 73 20.91 1.98 -10.23
N PRO A 74 21.63 0.91 -9.84
CA PRO A 74 21.16 -0.46 -10.07
C PRO A 74 19.75 -0.67 -9.51
N VAL A 75 18.87 -1.35 -10.26
CA VAL A 75 17.44 -1.51 -9.90
C VAL A 75 17.22 -2.18 -8.55
N ASN A 76 18.14 -3.06 -8.15
CA ASN A 76 18.15 -3.79 -6.90
C ASN A 76 18.97 -3.11 -5.79
N ALA A 77 19.49 -1.89 -6.02
CA ALA A 77 20.21 -1.15 -5.00
C ALA A 77 19.32 -0.94 -3.76
N PRO A 78 19.83 -1.20 -2.55
CA PRO A 78 19.06 -0.97 -1.33
C PRO A 78 18.78 0.52 -1.18
N GLN A 79 17.51 0.88 -1.09
CA GLN A 79 17.05 2.24 -0.83
C GLN A 79 16.16 2.26 0.39
N ARG A 80 16.32 3.31 1.22
CA ARG A 80 15.43 3.60 2.32
C ARG A 80 15.02 5.07 2.22
N VAL A 81 13.74 5.31 1.97
CA VAL A 81 13.18 6.65 1.95
C VAL A 81 12.66 6.95 3.35
N THR A 82 13.24 7.94 4.00
CA THR A 82 12.77 8.44 5.28
C THR A 82 11.76 9.55 5.05
N GLY A 83 10.58 9.46 5.67
CA GLY A 83 9.56 10.49 5.56
C GLY A 83 8.21 10.02 6.09
N ARG A 84 7.27 10.95 6.20
CA ARG A 84 5.87 10.65 6.49
C ARG A 84 4.99 11.18 5.37
N LEU A 85 3.92 10.47 5.07
CA LEU A 85 2.86 10.98 4.22
C LEU A 85 2.09 12.01 5.03
N THR A 86 2.48 13.27 4.89
CA THR A 86 1.80 14.42 5.48
C THR A 86 1.24 15.27 4.36
N GLU A 87 0.07 15.86 4.60
CA GLU A 87 -0.44 16.90 3.72
C GLU A 87 0.59 18.04 3.64
N ARG A 88 0.87 18.48 2.41
CA ARG A 88 1.73 19.63 2.14
C ARG A 88 0.95 20.57 1.24
N ILE A 89 0.74 21.78 1.74
CA ILE A 89 0.23 22.88 0.93
C ILE A 89 1.45 23.46 0.21
N PHE A 90 1.34 23.57 -1.10
CA PHE A 90 2.29 24.30 -1.92
C PHE A 90 1.65 25.64 -2.24
N ASP A 91 2.28 26.73 -1.84
CA ASP A 91 1.86 28.06 -2.26
C ASP A 91 2.21 28.20 -3.74
N VAL A 92 1.20 28.04 -4.59
CA VAL A 92 1.34 28.13 -6.04
C VAL A 92 0.92 29.54 -6.46
N GLU A 93 1.78 30.19 -7.24
CA GLU A 93 1.51 31.50 -7.83
C GLU A 93 0.34 31.45 -8.82
N GLU A 94 -0.27 32.60 -9.11
CA GLU A 94 -1.39 32.67 -10.05
C GLU A 94 -1.01 32.08 -11.42
N PRO A 95 -1.94 31.38 -12.11
CA PRO A 95 -1.67 30.72 -13.38
C PRO A 95 -1.02 31.63 -14.45
N GLU A 96 -1.40 32.91 -14.50
CA GLU A 96 -0.80 33.89 -15.40
C GLU A 96 0.68 34.16 -15.11
N GLU A 97 1.08 34.16 -13.84
CA GLU A 97 2.47 34.32 -13.43
C GLU A 97 3.30 33.11 -13.85
N LEU A 98 2.78 31.90 -13.59
CA LEU A 98 3.42 30.66 -13.98
C LEU A 98 3.59 30.56 -15.51
N MET A 99 2.59 30.99 -16.27
CA MET A 99 2.64 31.03 -17.73
C MET A 99 3.74 31.98 -18.22
N ARG A 100 3.82 33.18 -17.62
CA ARG A 100 4.85 34.17 -17.94
C ARG A 100 6.25 33.68 -17.56
N LEU A 101 6.40 32.99 -16.44
CA LEU A 101 7.67 32.40 -16.00
C LEU A 101 8.11 31.28 -16.96
N ALA A 102 7.17 30.39 -17.35
CA ALA A 102 7.42 29.30 -18.28
C ALA A 102 7.86 29.80 -19.66
N LEU A 103 7.21 30.83 -20.22
CA LEU A 103 7.59 31.40 -21.52
C LEU A 103 8.99 32.03 -21.52
N ARG A 104 9.43 32.58 -20.37
CA ARG A 104 10.77 33.19 -20.24
C ARG A 104 11.89 32.18 -20.05
N HIS A 105 11.61 31.01 -19.47
CA HIS A 105 12.61 29.99 -19.13
C HIS A 105 12.51 28.72 -19.99
N ARG A 106 11.75 28.74 -21.08
CA ARG A 106 11.75 27.62 -22.05
C ARG A 106 13.15 27.46 -22.65
N PRO A 107 13.76 26.26 -22.60
CA PRO A 107 14.99 25.96 -23.34
C PRO A 107 14.75 25.94 -24.85
#